data_AF-A0A0F9QZJ8-F1
#
_entry.id   AF-A0A0F9QZJ8-F1
#
_cell.length_a   1.000
_cell.length_b   1.000
_cell.length_c   1.000
_cell.angle_alpha   90.00
_cell.angle_beta   90.00
_cell.angle_gamma   90.00
#
_symmetry.space_group_name_H-M   'P 1'
#
loop_
_entity.id
_entity.type
_entity.pdbx_description
1 polymer ?
#
loop_
_entity_poly.entity_id
_entity_poly.type
_entity_poly.pdbx_seq_one_letter_code
_entity_poly.pdbx_strand_id
1 'polypeptide(L)'
;MTSREYAGWMEFYKLEPWGSEAEWLHTAQVLAMMANVNRDAKRRPQPYKAADFMPKFDRPARVPTAEELDKKVGAIFRAMKAGPGS
;
A
#
# COMPACT_ATOMS: atom_id res chain seq x y z
N MET A 1 -20.76 15.82 1.95
CA MET A 1 -20.58 14.41 1.56
C MET A 1 -21.15 13.54 2.65
N THR A 2 -22.12 12.68 2.33
CA THR A 2 -22.74 11.75 3.28
C THR A 2 -21.90 10.48 3.44
N SER A 3 -22.12 9.73 4.52
CA SER A 3 -21.44 8.44 4.75
C SER A 3 -21.72 7.44 3.61
N ARG A 4 -22.95 7.43 3.07
CA ARG A 4 -23.34 6.61 1.93
C ARG A 4 -22.60 7.01 0.65
N GLU A 5 -22.50 8.31 0.37
CA GLU A 5 -21.74 8.81 -0.78
C GLU A 5 -20.26 8.43 -0.67
N TYR A 6 -19.65 8.60 0.51
CA TYR A 6 -18.26 8.21 0.74
C TYR A 6 -18.04 6.70 0.56
N ALA A 7 -18.93 5.86 1.10
CA ALA A 7 -18.88 4.42 0.87
C ALA A 7 -19.02 4.07 -0.62
N GLY A 8 -19.88 4.78 -1.36
CA GLY A 8 -20.01 4.64 -2.81
C GLY A 8 -18.69 4.90 -3.55
N TRP A 9 -17.98 5.98 -3.21
CA TRP A 9 -16.66 6.27 -3.79
C TRP A 9 -15.61 5.21 -3.46
N MET A 10 -15.63 4.68 -2.22
CA MET A 10 -14.72 3.61 -1.82
C MET A 10 -14.98 2.30 -2.58
N GLU A 11 -16.24 1.94 -2.85
CA GLU A 11 -16.58 0.77 -3.67
C GLU A 11 -16.21 1.00 -5.14
N PHE A 12 -16.44 2.21 -5.67
CA PHE A 12 -16.05 2.55 -7.03
C PHE A 12 -14.53 2.43 -7.23
N TYR A 13 -13.72 2.91 -6.27
CA TYR A 13 -12.25 2.77 -6.32
C TYR A 13 -11.75 1.33 -6.37
N LYS A 14 -12.47 0.39 -5.75
CA LYS A 14 -12.09 -1.03 -5.81
C LYS A 14 -12.33 -1.64 -7.18
N LEU A 15 -13.36 -1.16 -7.89
CA LEU A 15 -13.69 -1.62 -9.24
C LEU A 15 -12.76 -0.99 -10.28
N GLU A 16 -12.50 0.30 -10.13
CA GLU A 16 -11.64 1.07 -11.03
C GLU A 16 -10.64 1.88 -10.19
N PRO A 17 -9.47 1.31 -9.86
CA PRO A 17 -8.45 2.05 -9.14
C PRO A 17 -7.91 3.19 -10.02
N TRP A 18 -7.90 4.41 -9.50
CA TRP A 18 -7.31 5.58 -10.14
C TRP A 18 -6.08 6.09 -9.38
N GLY A 19 -5.32 6.97 -10.03
CA GLY A 19 -4.13 7.61 -9.46
C GLY A 19 -2.83 7.01 -9.99
N SER A 20 -1.73 7.65 -9.60
CA SER A 20 -0.41 7.44 -10.22
C SER A 20 0.09 5.99 -10.14
N GLU A 21 -0.29 5.23 -9.11
CA GLU A 21 0.09 3.82 -9.00
C GLU A 21 -0.62 2.95 -10.04
N ALA A 22 -1.93 3.16 -10.24
CA ALA A 22 -2.71 2.46 -11.25
C ALA A 22 -2.25 2.83 -12.67
N GLU A 23 -2.02 4.11 -12.93
CA GLU A 23 -1.52 4.61 -14.22
C GLU A 23 -0.11 4.09 -14.53
N TRP A 24 0.77 4.04 -13.53
CA TRP A 24 2.13 3.54 -13.73
C TRP A 24 2.18 2.02 -13.94
N LEU A 25 1.21 1.26 -13.45
CA LEU A 25 1.17 -0.20 -13.62
C LEU A 25 1.24 -0.59 -15.10
N HIS A 26 0.53 0.12 -15.98
CA HIS A 26 0.58 -0.10 -17.42
C HIS A 26 2.01 0.07 -17.96
N THR A 27 2.66 1.19 -17.63
CA THR A 27 4.05 1.45 -18.01
C THR A 27 5.00 0.38 -17.48
N ALA A 28 4.83 -0.02 -16.23
CA ALA A 28 5.63 -1.06 -15.60
C ALA A 28 5.47 -2.44 -16.28
N GLN A 29 4.28 -2.77 -16.78
CA GLN A 29 4.05 -3.99 -17.57
C GLN A 29 4.82 -3.96 -18.89
N VAL A 30 4.79 -2.84 -19.61
CA VAL A 30 5.53 -2.67 -20.88
C VAL A 30 7.04 -2.76 -20.64
N LEU A 31 7.56 -2.11 -19.58
CA LEU A 31 8.97 -2.20 -19.20
C LEU A 31 9.37 -3.63 -18.85
N ALA A 32 8.55 -4.35 -18.07
CA ALA A 32 8.79 -5.74 -17.73
C ALA A 32 8.80 -6.65 -18.97
N MET A 33 7.90 -6.42 -19.92
CA MET A 33 7.90 -7.12 -21.20
C MET A 33 9.21 -6.88 -21.96
N MET A 34 9.61 -5.63 -22.16
CA MET A 34 10.86 -5.28 -22.86
C MET A 34 12.09 -5.87 -22.17
N ALA A 35 12.15 -5.80 -20.84
CA ALA A 35 13.25 -6.37 -20.06
C ALA A 35 13.31 -7.90 -20.20
N ASN A 36 12.16 -8.57 -20.22
CA ASN A 36 12.09 -10.02 -20.37
C ASN A 36 12.43 -10.51 -21.77
N VAL A 37 12.06 -9.76 -22.82
CA VAL A 37 12.46 -10.05 -24.21
C VAL A 37 13.98 -10.03 -24.36
N ASN A 38 14.67 -9.14 -23.64
CA ASN A 38 16.12 -8.98 -23.68
C ASN A 38 16.85 -9.71 -22.53
N ARG A 39 16.16 -10.55 -21.75
CA ARG A 39 16.73 -11.20 -20.56
C ARG A 39 17.59 -12.41 -20.94
N ASP A 40 18.81 -12.45 -20.43
CA ASP A 40 19.62 -13.67 -20.40
C ASP A 40 19.15 -14.59 -19.27
N ALA A 41 18.48 -15.70 -19.62
CA ALA A 41 17.95 -16.66 -18.66
C ALA A 41 19.03 -17.42 -17.87
N LYS A 42 20.28 -17.51 -18.36
CA LYS A 42 21.38 -18.16 -17.63
C LYS A 42 21.89 -17.27 -16.51
N ARG A 43 22.02 -15.97 -16.77
CA ARG A 43 22.47 -14.97 -15.79
C ARG A 43 21.37 -14.56 -14.82
N ARG A 44 20.13 -14.49 -15.30
CA ARG A 44 18.96 -14.17 -14.48
C ARG A 44 17.82 -15.15 -14.79
N PRO A 45 17.75 -16.29 -14.08
CA PRO A 45 16.72 -17.30 -14.31
C PRO A 45 15.29 -16.78 -14.10
N GLN A 46 15.11 -15.87 -13.13
CA GLN A 46 13.80 -15.31 -12.81
C GLN A 46 13.43 -14.14 -13.73
N PRO A 47 12.24 -14.15 -14.36
CA PRO A 47 11.78 -13.03 -15.17
C PRO A 47 11.55 -11.80 -14.31
N TYR A 48 11.68 -10.63 -14.93
CA TYR A 48 11.28 -9.37 -14.32
C TYR A 48 9.76 -9.32 -14.18
N LYS A 49 9.28 -8.77 -13.07
CA LYS A 49 7.87 -8.50 -12.80
C LYS A 49 7.59 -7.01 -12.98
N ALA A 50 6.35 -6.63 -13.26
CA ALA A 50 5.95 -5.22 -13.30
C ALA A 50 6.31 -4.49 -11.98
N ALA A 51 6.17 -5.16 -10.84
CA ALA A 51 6.57 -4.63 -9.53
C ALA A 51 8.05 -4.19 -9.44
N ASP A 52 8.95 -4.77 -10.25
CA ASP A 52 10.38 -4.38 -10.30
C ASP A 52 10.58 -2.98 -10.93
N PHE A 53 9.57 -2.46 -11.64
CA PHE A 53 9.60 -1.16 -12.34
C PHE A 53 8.59 -0.16 -11.77
N MET A 54 7.90 -0.48 -10.67
CA MET A 54 7.00 0.46 -9.99
C MET A 54 7.81 1.47 -9.15
N PRO A 55 7.52 2.78 -9.23
CA PRO A 55 8.02 3.76 -8.28
C PRO A 55 7.61 3.38 -6.88
N LYS A 56 8.44 3.79 -5.92
CA LYS A 56 8.02 3.80 -4.53
C LYS A 56 7.12 5.01 -4.34
N PHE A 57 5.83 4.83 -4.57
CA PHE A 57 4.84 5.81 -4.14
C PHE A 57 4.90 5.92 -2.62
N ASP A 58 4.80 7.13 -2.08
CA ASP A 58 4.63 7.32 -0.65
C ASP A 58 3.36 6.58 -0.23
N ARG A 59 3.55 5.43 0.43
CA ARG A 59 2.39 4.70 0.94
C ARG A 59 1.77 5.56 2.03
N PRO A 60 0.45 5.83 1.99
CA PRO A 60 -0.20 6.41 3.14
C PRO A 60 0.12 5.54 4.36
N ALA A 61 0.43 6.18 5.48
CA ALA A 61 0.77 5.49 6.71
C ALA A 61 -0.30 4.42 6.98
N ARG A 62 0.13 3.19 7.28
CA ARG A 62 -0.78 2.09 7.62
C ARG A 62 -1.77 2.60 8.66
N VAL A 63 -3.05 2.60 8.31
CA VAL A 63 -4.13 2.89 9.25
C VAL A 63 -4.19 1.71 10.23
N PRO A 64 -3.99 1.92 11.55
CA PRO A 64 -4.12 0.84 12.51
C PRO A 64 -5.55 0.32 12.54
N THR A 65 -5.73 -0.96 12.84
CA THR A 65 -7.08 -1.50 13.05
C THR A 65 -7.73 -0.87 14.28
N ALA A 66 -9.07 -0.96 14.39
CA ALA A 66 -9.77 -0.49 15.59
C ALA A 66 -9.24 -1.17 16.88
N GLU A 67 -8.90 -2.46 16.78
CA GLU A 67 -8.31 -3.22 17.88
C GLU A 67 -6.89 -2.75 18.26
N GLU A 68 -6.08 -2.39 17.26
CA GLU A 68 -4.74 -1.83 17.48
C GLU A 68 -4.80 -0.44 18.11
N LEU A 69 -5.78 0.38 17.69
CA LEU A 69 -6.07 1.69 18.29
C LEU A 69 -6.50 1.54 19.75
N ASP A 70 -7.43 0.62 20.03
CA ASP A 70 -7.93 0.37 21.39
C ASP A 70 -6.80 -0.08 22.32
N LYS A 71 -5.95 -1.03 21.86
CA LYS A 71 -4.75 -1.46 22.59
C LYS A 71 -3.80 -0.30 22.87
N LYS A 72 -3.55 0.58 21.89
CA LYS A 72 -2.69 1.76 22.05
C LYS A 72 -3.27 2.76 23.05
N VAL A 73 -4.55 3.08 22.94
CA VAL A 73 -5.25 4.00 23.85
C VAL A 73 -5.21 3.46 25.28
N GLY A 74 -5.52 2.17 25.47
CA GLY A 74 -5.43 1.51 26.77
C GLY A 74 -4.00 1.51 27.35
N ALA A 75 -2.98 1.34 26.52
CA ALA A 75 -1.58 1.42 26.95
C ALA A 75 -1.19 2.82 27.43
N ILE A 76 -1.65 3.87 26.72
CA ILE A 76 -1.44 5.26 27.11
C ILE A 76 -2.09 5.53 28.46
N PHE A 77 -3.35 5.13 28.67
CA PHE A 77 -4.04 5.32 29.94
C PHE A 77 -3.34 4.58 31.11
N ARG A 78 -2.84 3.37 30.88
CA ARG A 78 -2.05 2.65 31.89
C ARG A 78 -0.76 3.38 32.24
N ALA A 79 -0.03 3.87 31.23
CA ALA A 79 1.22 4.63 31.44
C ALA A 79 0.97 5.95 32.18
N MET A 80 -0.11 6.66 31.86
CA MET A 80 -0.52 7.89 32.56
C MET A 80 -0.91 7.62 34.01
N LYS A 81 -1.57 6.49 34.29
CA LYS A 81 -1.96 6.09 35.65
C LYS A 81 -0.77 5.55 36.47
N ALA A 82 0.27 5.05 35.81
CA ALA A 82 1.45 4.51 36.48
C ALA A 82 2.40 5.60 37.02
N GLY A 83 2.46 6.78 36.39
CA GLY A 83 3.26 7.94 36.83
C GLY A 83 4.78 7.69 36.88
N PRO A 84 5.64 8.71 36.70
CA PRO A 84 7.07 8.56 36.97
C PRO A 84 7.31 8.75 38.48
N GLY A 85 7.31 7.66 39.25
CA GLY A 85 7.73 7.68 40.65
C GLY A 85 6.79 6.94 41.61
N SER A 86 7.12 5.68 41.87
CA SER A 86 6.90 4.97 43.13
C SER A 86 8.23 4.36 43.53
#